data_AF-A0A1Q3WL25-F1
#
_entry.id   AF-A0A1Q3WL25-F1
#
_cell.length_a   1.000
_cell.length_b   1.000
_cell.length_c   1.000
_cell.angle_alpha   90.00
_cell.angle_beta   90.00
_cell.angle_gamma   90.00
#
_symmetry.space_group_name_H-M   'P 1'
#
loop_
_entity.id
_entity.type
_entity.pdbx_description
1 polymer ?
#
loop_
_entity_poly.entity_id
_entity_poly.type
_entity_poly.pdbx_seq_one_letter_code
_entity_poly.pdbx_strand_id
1 'polypeptide(L)'
;MHKKTTLVLGGFIGLALAGSVGAADMHTQVIASTCMSCHGPGGKSQGKIPSLAGLNKDYFVKFMTEFKAGTRVASIMKRHANGYTEAEIEAMGAYFASLK
;
A
#
# COMPACT_ATOMS: atom_id res chain seq x y z
N MET A 1 -10.55 -52.70 41.49
CA MET A 1 -9.50 -52.69 40.45
C MET A 1 -9.89 -51.68 39.39
N HIS A 2 -8.97 -50.76 39.03
CA HIS A 2 -9.01 -49.82 37.87
C HIS A 2 -10.11 -48.75 37.85
N LYS A 3 -9.87 -47.46 37.61
CA LYS A 3 -8.68 -46.67 37.28
C LYS A 3 -9.03 -45.20 37.63
N LYS A 4 -8.11 -44.47 38.25
CA LYS A 4 -8.19 -43.02 38.44
C LYS A 4 -7.81 -42.34 37.12
N THR A 5 -8.66 -41.45 36.60
CA THR A 5 -8.33 -40.63 35.42
C THR A 5 -8.25 -39.18 35.86
N THR A 6 -7.03 -38.71 36.06
CA THR A 6 -6.67 -37.32 36.33
C THR A 6 -6.83 -36.52 35.04
N LEU A 7 -7.74 -35.54 35.02
CA LEU A 7 -7.87 -34.57 33.92
C LEU A 7 -7.18 -33.27 34.34
N VAL A 8 -6.02 -33.00 33.73
CA VAL A 8 -5.25 -31.77 33.86
C VAL A 8 -5.92 -30.69 33.01
N LEU A 9 -6.47 -29.66 33.63
CA LEU A 9 -6.98 -28.47 32.94
C LEU A 9 -5.81 -27.49 32.70
N GLY A 10 -5.03 -27.76 31.65
CA GLY A 10 -3.97 -26.88 31.15
C GLY A 10 -4.54 -25.75 30.28
N GLY A 11 -4.02 -24.54 30.48
CA GLY A 11 -4.58 -23.27 30.05
C GLY A 11 -4.67 -22.99 28.54
N PHE A 12 -5.63 -22.13 28.19
CA PHE A 12 -5.71 -21.39 26.94
C PHE A 12 -4.89 -20.11 27.12
N ILE A 13 -3.63 -20.04 26.66
CA ILE A 13 -3.18 -19.69 25.29
C ILE A 13 -3.76 -18.35 24.83
N GLY A 14 -2.83 -17.40 24.68
CA GLY A 14 -3.04 -15.97 24.55
C GLY A 14 -3.76 -15.51 23.27
N LEU A 15 -4.38 -14.35 23.42
CA LEU A 15 -5.01 -13.56 22.37
C LEU A 15 -3.93 -12.96 21.45
N ALA A 16 -3.66 -13.63 20.34
CA ALA A 16 -2.88 -13.06 19.24
C ALA A 16 -3.79 -12.16 18.39
N LEU A 17 -3.57 -10.84 18.41
CA LEU A 17 -4.11 -9.94 17.39
C LEU A 17 -3.35 -10.17 16.08
N ALA A 18 -3.86 -11.06 15.24
CA ALA A 18 -3.48 -11.15 13.85
C ALA A 18 -4.15 -9.99 13.09
N GLY A 19 -3.41 -8.89 12.89
CA GLY A 19 -3.78 -7.87 11.90
C GLY A 19 -3.74 -8.52 10.51
N SER A 20 -4.91 -8.67 9.89
CA SER A 20 -5.11 -9.34 8.61
C SER A 20 -4.38 -8.62 7.48
N VAL A 21 -3.28 -9.23 7.01
CA VAL A 21 -2.65 -8.89 5.74
C VAL A 21 -3.45 -9.52 4.60
N GLY A 22 -4.33 -8.76 3.95
CA GLY A 22 -5.06 -9.26 2.78
C GLY A 22 -5.98 -8.27 2.08
N ALA A 23 -5.87 -8.21 0.74
CA ALA A 23 -6.60 -7.39 -0.23
C ALA A 23 -6.46 -5.88 -0.02
N ALA A 24 -5.53 -5.24 -0.75
CA ALA A 24 -5.26 -3.79 -0.82
C ALA A 24 -6.02 -2.99 0.24
N ASP A 25 -5.34 -2.75 1.36
CA ASP A 25 -5.79 -1.96 2.50
C ASP A 25 -6.73 -0.81 2.03
N MET A 26 -7.93 -0.73 2.61
CA MET A 26 -8.96 0.24 2.19
C MET A 26 -8.41 1.67 2.20
N HIS A 27 -7.52 1.98 3.14
CA HIS A 27 -6.83 3.27 3.20
C HIS A 27 -5.96 3.49 1.95
N THR A 28 -5.16 2.50 1.55
CA THR A 28 -4.39 2.51 0.29
C THR A 28 -5.28 2.77 -0.93
N GLN A 29 -6.44 2.13 -1.02
CA GLN A 29 -7.36 2.35 -2.15
C GLN A 29 -7.90 3.78 -2.18
N VAL A 30 -8.26 4.34 -1.01
CA VAL A 30 -8.74 5.72 -0.88
C VAL A 30 -7.67 6.70 -1.35
N ILE A 31 -6.45 6.61 -0.83
CA ILE A 31 -5.38 7.54 -1.22
C ILE A 31 -4.97 7.37 -2.70
N ALA A 32 -4.91 6.14 -3.21
CA ALA A 32 -4.57 5.87 -4.61
C ALA A 32 -5.64 6.40 -5.58
N SER A 33 -6.92 6.38 -5.19
CA SER A 33 -8.01 6.88 -6.02
C SER A 33 -7.86 8.38 -6.35
N THR A 34 -7.32 9.16 -5.42
CA THR A 34 -7.09 10.61 -5.61
C THR A 34 -6.09 10.92 -6.73
N CYS A 35 -5.19 9.98 -7.01
CA CYS A 35 -4.17 10.12 -8.06
C CYS A 35 -4.81 10.13 -9.46
N MET A 36 -5.94 9.45 -9.62
CA MET A 36 -6.64 9.29 -10.89
C MET A 36 -7.24 10.60 -11.41
N SER A 37 -7.45 11.60 -10.54
CA SER A 37 -7.90 12.93 -10.95
C SER A 37 -6.92 13.62 -11.92
N CYS A 38 -5.63 13.28 -11.85
CA CYS A 38 -4.61 13.82 -12.75
C CYS A 38 -4.01 12.74 -13.66
N HIS A 39 -3.82 11.52 -13.15
CA HIS A 39 -3.21 10.41 -13.88
C HIS A 39 -4.22 9.58 -14.69
N GLY A 40 -5.46 10.06 -14.79
CA GLY A 40 -6.54 9.51 -15.60
C GLY A 40 -7.33 8.39 -14.91
N PRO A 41 -8.55 8.09 -15.41
CA PRO A 41 -9.40 7.04 -14.86
C PRO A 41 -8.68 5.69 -14.82
N GLY A 42 -8.72 5.01 -13.67
CA GLY A 42 -8.00 3.75 -13.47
C GLY A 42 -6.48 3.87 -13.55
N GLY A 43 -5.91 5.07 -13.44
CA GLY A 43 -4.47 5.33 -13.60
C GLY A 43 -4.00 5.32 -15.04
N LYS A 44 -4.91 5.39 -16.02
CA LYS A 44 -4.62 5.44 -17.46
C LYS A 44 -4.77 6.86 -17.96
N SER A 45 -3.64 7.53 -18.15
CA SER A 45 -3.63 8.89 -18.65
C SER A 45 -3.82 8.93 -20.16
N GLN A 46 -4.57 9.94 -20.63
CA GLN A 46 -4.80 10.22 -22.05
C GLN A 46 -4.02 11.45 -22.54
N GLY A 47 -3.12 12.00 -21.71
CA GLY A 47 -2.44 13.27 -21.98
C GLY A 47 -0.96 13.27 -21.60
N LYS A 48 -0.43 14.46 -21.27
CA LYS A 48 1.00 14.66 -20.94
C LYS A 48 1.41 14.13 -19.57
N ILE A 49 0.45 13.94 -18.67
CA ILE A 49 0.69 13.34 -17.34
C ILE A 49 0.92 11.83 -17.56
N PRO A 50 1.93 11.19 -16.96
CA PRO A 50 2.19 9.78 -17.20
C PRO A 50 1.12 8.88 -16.57
N SER A 51 0.85 7.73 -17.18
CA SER A 51 0.02 6.69 -16.59
C SER A 51 0.68 6.06 -15.37
N LEU A 52 -0.13 5.66 -14.40
CA LEU A 52 0.30 4.91 -13.21
C LEU A 52 -0.09 3.43 -13.29
N ALA A 53 -1.16 3.09 -14.01
CA ALA A 53 -1.59 1.70 -14.16
C ALA A 53 -0.48 0.85 -14.80
N GLY A 54 -0.16 -0.28 -14.16
CA GLY A 54 0.89 -1.19 -14.59
C GLY A 54 2.32 -0.67 -14.36
N LEU A 55 2.50 0.49 -13.73
CA LEU A 55 3.83 0.97 -13.36
C LEU A 55 4.44 0.03 -12.33
N ASN A 56 5.65 -0.45 -12.59
CA ASN A 56 6.38 -1.29 -11.65
C ASN A 56 6.48 -0.63 -10.26
N LYS A 57 6.23 -1.42 -9.20
CA LYS A 57 6.23 -0.94 -7.81
C LYS A 57 7.52 -0.18 -7.45
N ASP A 58 8.67 -0.73 -7.79
CA ASP A 58 9.97 -0.17 -7.40
C ASP A 58 10.22 1.16 -8.09
N TYR A 59 9.75 1.32 -9.34
CA TYR A 59 9.79 2.60 -10.03
C TYR A 59 8.85 3.62 -9.42
N PHE A 60 7.64 3.23 -9.02
CA PHE A 60 6.74 4.13 -8.30
C PHE A 60 7.38 4.64 -7.00
N VAL A 61 7.89 3.72 -6.18
CA VAL A 61 8.55 4.06 -4.91
C VAL A 61 9.75 4.98 -5.15
N LYS A 62 10.63 4.60 -6.10
CA LYS A 62 11.79 5.41 -6.48
C LYS A 62 11.40 6.84 -6.85
N PHE A 63 10.41 7.03 -7.74
CA PHE A 63 10.01 8.36 -8.17
C PHE A 63 9.41 9.18 -7.03
N MET A 64 8.57 8.58 -6.19
CA MET A 64 7.99 9.27 -5.04
C MET A 64 9.07 9.69 -4.03
N THR A 65 10.05 8.84 -3.76
CA THR A 65 11.21 9.17 -2.91
C THR A 65 12.05 10.29 -3.51
N GLU A 66 12.32 10.26 -4.82
CA GLU A 66 13.06 11.34 -5.50
C GLU A 66 12.29 12.67 -5.51
N PHE A 67 10.96 12.64 -5.66
CA PHE A 67 10.12 13.83 -5.56
C PHE A 67 10.14 14.42 -4.15
N LYS A 68 10.05 13.56 -3.12
CA LYS A 68 10.13 13.95 -1.70
C LYS A 68 11.48 14.60 -1.38
N ALA A 69 12.57 13.98 -1.83
CA ALA A 69 13.93 14.50 -1.69
C ALA A 69 14.20 15.75 -2.56
N GLY A 70 13.41 15.96 -3.62
CA GLY A 70 13.60 17.04 -4.58
C GLY A 70 14.73 16.78 -5.59
N THR A 71 15.28 15.57 -5.64
CA THR A 71 16.28 15.16 -6.64
C THR A 71 15.67 14.92 -8.02
N ARG A 72 14.35 14.64 -8.06
CA ARG A 72 13.55 14.65 -9.29
C ARG A 72 12.63 15.85 -9.27
N VAL A 73 12.73 16.69 -10.31
CA VAL A 73 11.91 17.90 -10.45
C VAL A 73 10.60 17.56 -11.16
N ALA A 74 9.49 18.04 -10.59
CA ALA A 74 8.17 18.03 -11.20
C ALA A 74 7.38 19.26 -10.76
N SER A 75 6.37 19.64 -11.55
CA SER A 75 5.54 20.82 -11.28
C SER A 75 4.85 20.77 -9.92
N ILE A 76 4.29 19.62 -9.53
CA ILE A 76 3.47 19.48 -8.32
C ILE A 76 3.81 18.25 -7.46
N MET A 77 4.44 17.22 -8.03
CA MET A 77 4.58 15.93 -7.35
C MET A 77 5.41 15.98 -6.06
N LYS A 78 6.35 16.92 -5.90
CA LYS A 78 7.04 17.11 -4.62
C LYS A 78 6.07 17.44 -3.48
N ARG A 79 5.07 18.30 -3.73
CA ARG A 79 4.06 18.67 -2.73
C ARG A 79 3.22 17.44 -2.34
N HIS A 80 2.83 16.63 -3.32
CA HIS A 80 2.06 15.41 -3.06
C HIS A 80 2.88 14.34 -2.35
N ALA A 81 4.12 14.08 -2.79
CA ALA A 81 5.01 13.08 -2.19
C ALA A 81 5.34 13.38 -0.72
N ASN A 82 5.37 14.66 -0.34
CA ASN A 82 5.55 15.05 1.06
C ASN A 82 4.37 14.66 1.96
N GLY A 83 3.17 14.47 1.41
CA GLY A 83 1.96 14.13 2.17
C GLY A 83 1.81 12.65 2.52
N TYR A 84 2.70 11.78 2.01
CA TYR A 84 2.63 10.34 2.23
C TYR A 84 3.84 9.82 2.99
N THR A 85 3.59 8.81 3.82
CA THR A 85 4.61 7.99 4.48
C THR A 85 5.25 7.01 3.49
N GLU A 86 6.40 6.44 3.86
CA GLU A 86 7.08 5.42 3.06
C GLU A 86 6.19 4.18 2.88
N ALA A 87 5.51 3.73 3.95
CA ALA A 87 4.60 2.60 3.89
C ALA A 87 3.42 2.82 2.93
N GLU A 88 2.83 4.03 2.92
CA GLU A 88 1.76 4.38 1.97
C GLU A 88 2.27 4.45 0.54
N ILE A 89 3.49 4.98 0.32
CA ILE A 89 4.12 5.00 -1.00
C ILE A 89 4.35 3.58 -1.52
N GLU A 90 4.83 2.67 -0.67
CA GLU A 90 5.00 1.26 -1.03
C GLU A 90 3.67 0.58 -1.35
N ALA A 91 2.64 0.83 -0.54
CA ALA A 91 1.31 0.26 -0.73
C ALA A 91 0.67 0.76 -2.04
N MET A 92 0.76 2.06 -2.32
CA MET A 92 0.31 2.64 -3.60
C MET A 92 1.08 2.08 -4.78
N GLY A 93 2.41 1.90 -4.66
CA GLY A 93 3.22 1.29 -5.70
C GLY A 93 2.76 -0.13 -6.03
N ALA A 94 2.45 -0.94 -5.00
CA ALA A 94 1.89 -2.28 -5.19
C ALA A 94 0.49 -2.23 -5.83
N TYR A 95 -0.36 -1.29 -5.40
CA TYR A 95 -1.69 -1.08 -5.97
C TYR A 95 -1.62 -0.75 -7.46
N PHE A 96 -0.85 0.26 -7.86
CA PHE A 96 -0.75 0.68 -9.26
C PHE A 96 -0.10 -0.37 -10.17
N ALA A 97 0.88 -1.12 -9.66
CA ALA A 97 1.48 -2.26 -10.36
C ALA A 97 0.48 -3.38 -10.65
N SER A 98 -0.55 -3.54 -9.81
CA SER A 98 -1.59 -4.56 -9.99
C SER A 98 -2.65 -4.19 -11.03
N LEU A 99 -2.74 -2.91 -11.40
CA LEU A 99 -3.68 -2.42 -12.41
C LEU A 99 -3.20 -2.81 -13.82
N LYS A 100 -4.15 -3.13 -14.71
CA LYS A 100 -3.91 -3.40 -16.14
C LYS A 100 -4.46 -2.26 -16.99
#